data_AF-A0AAE9NME0-F1
#
_entry.id   AF-A0AAE9NME0-F1
#
_cell.length_a   1.000
_cell.length_b   1.000
_cell.length_c   1.000
_cell.angle_alpha   90.00
_cell.angle_beta   90.00
_cell.angle_gamma   90.00
#
_symmetry.space_group_name_H-M   'P 1'
#
loop_
_entity.id
_entity.type
_entity.pdbx_description
1 polymer ?
#
loop_
_entity_poly.entity_id
_entity_poly.type
_entity_poly.pdbx_seq_one_letter_code
_entity_poly.pdbx_strand_id
1 'polypeptide(L)'
;MGNVYQITVEEKTEPQRTLSFECSIHDDLFKILEKVDGKMDMTPEQTQAFIVGLKLFGEVMMQNRKHPLFKEFAAPFREFMLNLKKQ
;
A
#
# COMPACT_ATOMS: atom_id res chain seq x y z
N MET A 1 0.71 -16.88 -5.64
CA MET A 1 1.89 -16.18 -6.18
C MET A 1 1.62 -14.69 -6.02
N GLY A 2 2.60 -13.89 -5.57
CA GLY A 2 2.42 -12.44 -5.48
C GLY A 2 2.47 -11.80 -6.86
N ASN A 3 1.76 -10.69 -7.02
CA ASN A 3 1.83 -9.87 -8.22
C ASN A 3 3.06 -8.97 -8.11
N VAL A 4 3.88 -8.95 -9.16
CA VAL A 4 5.13 -8.18 -9.18
C VAL A 4 4.87 -6.84 -9.87
N TYR A 5 5.27 -5.75 -9.23
CA TYR A 5 5.09 -4.39 -9.71
C TYR A 5 6.42 -3.63 -9.69
N GLN A 6 6.65 -2.83 -10.73
CA GLN A 6 7.69 -1.81 -10.75
C GLN A 6 7.08 -0.50 -10.23
N ILE A 7 7.67 0.06 -9.17
CA ILE A 7 7.29 1.38 -8.64
C ILE A 7 8.36 2.38 -9.04
N THR A 8 7.92 3.57 -9.48
CA THR A 8 8.79 4.70 -9.79
C THR A 8 8.23 5.97 -9.14
N VAL A 9 9.09 6.69 -8.42
CA VAL A 9 8.80 7.99 -7.83
C VAL A 9 9.68 9.03 -8.50
N GLU A 10 9.08 10.12 -8.95
CA GLU A 10 9.76 11.19 -9.68
C GLU A 10 9.45 12.54 -9.01
N GLU A 11 10.49 13.33 -8.76
CA GLU A 11 10.30 14.71 -8.30
C GLU A 11 9.78 15.58 -9.45
N LYS A 12 8.65 16.26 -9.22
CA LYS A 12 8.03 17.16 -10.21
C LYS A 12 8.72 18.53 -10.31
N THR A 13 9.62 18.84 -9.38
CA THR A 13 10.38 20.10 -9.33
C THR A 13 11.86 19.81 -9.27
N GLU A 14 12.69 20.75 -9.71
CA GLU A 14 14.14 20.58 -9.69
C GLU A 14 14.69 20.40 -8.26
N PRO A 15 15.67 19.50 -8.06
CA PRO A 15 16.25 18.58 -9.06
C PRO A 15 15.28 17.41 -9.42
N GLN A 16 15.13 17.04 -10.69
CA GLN A 16 14.21 15.95 -11.11
C GLN A 16 14.75 14.53 -10.81
N ARG A 17 14.92 14.18 -9.54
CA ARG A 17 15.42 12.86 -9.15
C ARG A 17 14.36 11.77 -9.34
N THR A 18 14.84 10.55 -9.60
CA THR A 18 14.00 9.36 -9.75
C THR A 18 14.44 8.26 -8.80
N LEU A 19 13.47 7.51 -8.26
CA LEU A 19 13.67 6.30 -7.46
C LEU A 19 12.81 5.20 -8.06
N SER A 20 13.42 4.06 -8.40
CA SER A 20 12.71 2.91 -8.95
C SER A 20 13.08 1.63 -8.19
N PHE A 21 12.06 0.82 -7.88
CA PHE A 21 12.24 -0.48 -7.23
C PHE A 21 11.13 -1.46 -7.62
N GLU A 22 11.45 -2.75 -7.58
CA GLU A 22 10.47 -3.83 -7.75
C GLU A 22 9.91 -4.23 -6.38
N CYS A 23 8.61 -4.53 -6.33
CA CYS A 23 7.99 -5.14 -5.16
C CYS A 23 7.00 -6.24 -5.57
N SER A 24 6.91 -7.29 -4.75
CA SER A 24 5.86 -8.31 -4.88
C SER A 24 4.77 -8.03 -3.86
N ILE A 25 3.56 -7.77 -4.33
CA ILE A 25 2.38 -7.56 -3.49
C ILE A 25 1.48 -8.78 -3.61
N HIS A 26 1.05 -9.35 -2.48
CA HIS A 26 0.23 -10.56 -2.48
C HIS A 26 -1.16 -10.42 -3.11
N ASP A 27 -1.70 -9.21 -3.13
CA ASP A 27 -3.00 -8.91 -3.74
C ASP A 27 -2.83 -8.27 -5.12
N ASP A 28 -3.89 -8.35 -5.92
CA ASP A 28 -3.97 -7.65 -7.21
C ASP A 28 -4.35 -6.20 -6.97
N LEU A 29 -3.37 -5.30 -7.08
CA LEU A 29 -3.51 -3.89 -6.75
C LEU A 29 -4.59 -3.21 -7.60
N PHE A 30 -4.67 -3.51 -8.90
CA PHE A 30 -5.65 -2.92 -9.80
C PHE A 30 -7.06 -3.38 -9.46
N LYS A 31 -7.27 -4.68 -9.19
CA LYS A 31 -8.58 -5.17 -8.73
C LYS A 31 -8.99 -4.58 -7.39
N ILE A 32 -8.05 -4.32 -6.48
CA ILE A 32 -8.39 -3.62 -5.23
C ILE A 32 -8.86 -2.19 -5.54
N LEU A 33 -8.11 -1.45 -6.36
CA LEU A 33 -8.47 -0.08 -6.72
C LEU A 33 -9.85 0.00 -7.38
N GLU A 34 -10.14 -0.88 -8.33
CA GLU A 34 -11.48 -1.00 -8.94
C GLU A 34 -12.55 -1.35 -7.90
N LYS A 35 -12.24 -2.23 -6.95
CA LYS A 35 -13.19 -2.65 -5.93
C LYS A 35 -13.53 -1.53 -4.95
N VAL A 36 -12.58 -0.65 -4.60
CA VAL A 36 -12.76 0.41 -3.60
C VAL A 36 -13.16 1.76 -4.21
N ASP A 37 -13.16 1.88 -5.54
CA ASP A 37 -13.55 3.09 -6.23
C ASP A 37 -14.98 3.51 -5.85
N GLY A 38 -15.13 4.77 -5.43
CA GLY A 38 -16.39 5.34 -4.94
C GLY A 38 -16.95 4.75 -3.63
N LYS A 39 -16.25 3.81 -2.97
CA LYS A 39 -16.68 3.21 -1.69
C LYS A 39 -16.02 3.83 -0.47
N MET A 40 -14.87 4.46 -0.69
CA MET A 40 -14.17 5.22 0.32
C MET A 40 -14.77 6.63 0.33
N ASP A 41 -15.08 7.17 1.52
CA ASP A 41 -15.51 8.56 1.71
C ASP A 41 -14.32 9.53 1.51
N MET A 42 -13.69 9.44 0.33
CA MET A 42 -12.45 10.11 -0.08
C MET A 42 -12.51 10.40 -1.57
N THR A 43 -11.70 11.35 -2.04
CA THR A 43 -11.50 11.58 -3.48
C THR A 43 -10.85 10.36 -4.16
N PRO A 44 -11.01 10.19 -5.49
CA PRO A 44 -10.32 9.13 -6.22
C PRO A 44 -8.81 9.15 -6.02
N GLU A 45 -8.18 10.33 -6.03
CA GLU A 45 -6.74 10.50 -5.87
C GLU A 45 -6.29 10.09 -4.46
N GLN A 46 -7.03 10.48 -3.43
CA GLN A 46 -6.77 10.06 -2.05
C GLN A 46 -6.91 8.54 -1.89
N THR A 47 -7.95 7.95 -2.49
CA THR A 47 -8.19 6.51 -2.45
C THR A 47 -7.04 5.75 -3.11
N GLN A 48 -6.61 6.18 -4.30
CA GLN A 48 -5.48 5.58 -5.00
C GLN A 48 -4.19 5.66 -4.17
N ALA A 49 -3.82 6.86 -3.71
CA ALA A 49 -2.61 7.06 -2.92
C ALA A 49 -2.63 6.23 -1.61
N PHE A 50 -3.78 6.23 -0.92
CA PHE A 50 -3.98 5.46 0.31
C PHE A 50 -3.79 3.96 0.09
N ILE A 51 -4.47 3.38 -0.90
CA ILE A 51 -4.38 1.94 -1.17
C ILE A 51 -2.97 1.55 -1.61
N VAL A 52 -2.35 2.30 -2.53
CA VAL A 52 -0.98 2.02 -2.98
C VAL A 52 0.00 2.07 -1.80
N GLY A 53 -0.03 3.14 -1.01
CA GLY A 53 0.83 3.30 0.15
C GLY A 53 0.62 2.20 1.20
N LEU A 54 -0.64 1.88 1.52
CA LEU A 54 -1.00 0.86 2.48
C LEU A 54 -0.51 -0.53 2.07
N LYS A 55 -0.62 -0.87 0.78
CA LYS A 55 -0.16 -2.17 0.26
C LYS A 55 1.35 -2.29 0.28
N LEU A 56 2.08 -1.25 -0.13
CA LEU A 56 3.54 -1.22 -0.07
C LEU A 56 4.05 -1.35 1.36
N PHE A 57 3.51 -0.54 2.28
CA PHE A 57 3.89 -0.60 3.69
C PHE A 57 3.53 -1.96 4.34
N GLY A 58 2.31 -2.45 4.11
CA GLY A 58 1.84 -3.70 4.67
C GLY A 58 2.69 -4.89 4.25
N GLU A 59 3.15 -4.91 3.00
CA GLU A 59 4.06 -5.95 2.49
C GLU A 59 5.40 -5.94 3.23
N VAL A 60 6.05 -4.76 3.34
CA VAL A 60 7.32 -4.63 4.09
C VAL A 60 7.15 -5.08 5.54
N MET A 61 6.05 -4.70 6.18
CA MET A 61 5.74 -5.10 7.55
C MET A 61 5.60 -6.62 7.67
N MET A 62 4.97 -7.30 6.70
CA MET A 62 4.78 -8.75 6.72
C MET A 62 6.06 -9.53 6.49
N GLN A 63 6.90 -9.08 5.57
CA GLN A 63 8.24 -9.65 5.36
C GLN A 63 9.13 -9.50 6.60
N ASN A 64 8.94 -8.41 7.34
CA ASN A 64 9.74 -8.06 8.51
C ASN A 64 8.98 -8.24 9.84
N ARG A 65 8.00 -9.15 9.92
CA ARG A 65 7.08 -9.25 11.07
C ARG A 65 7.71 -9.39 12.47
N LYS A 66 8.98 -9.80 12.56
CA LYS A 66 9.74 -9.94 13.81
C LYS A 66 10.49 -8.67 14.21
N HIS A 67 10.56 -7.68 13.33
CA HIS A 67 11.25 -6.42 13.57
C HIS A 67 10.55 -5.64 14.71
N PRO A 68 11.29 -5.08 15.69
CA PRO A 68 10.71 -4.40 16.85
C PRO A 68 9.67 -3.33 16.50
N LEU A 69 9.92 -2.53 15.45
CA LEU A 69 8.98 -1.51 14.96
C LEU A 69 7.60 -2.07 14.56
N PHE A 70 7.56 -3.31 14.05
CA PHE A 70 6.33 -3.92 13.53
C PHE A 70 5.66 -4.84 14.53
N LYS A 71 6.40 -5.34 15.53
CA LYS A 71 5.92 -6.34 16.49
C LYS A 71 4.69 -5.85 17.26
N GLU A 72 4.76 -4.63 17.80
CA GLU A 72 3.66 -4.04 18.57
C GLU A 72 2.59 -3.43 17.67
N PHE A 73 2.96 -3.01 16.46
CA PHE A 73 2.03 -2.40 15.49
C PHE A 73 1.20 -3.43 14.70
N ALA A 74 1.62 -4.69 14.62
CA ALA A 74 0.95 -5.71 13.81
C ALA A 74 -0.52 -5.96 14.25
N ALA A 75 -0.80 -5.93 15.56
CA ALA A 75 -2.15 -6.13 16.08
C ALA A 75 -3.11 -4.99 15.69
N PRO A 76 -2.83 -3.70 16.01
CA PRO A 76 -3.68 -2.60 15.58
C PRO A 76 -3.74 -2.46 14.06
N PHE A 77 -2.65 -2.73 13.33
CA PHE A 77 -2.68 -2.73 11.87
C PHE A 77 -3.65 -3.79 11.32
N ARG A 78 -3.66 -5.00 11.90
CA ARG A 78 -4.61 -6.05 11.50
C ARG A 78 -6.06 -5.60 11.74
N GLU A 79 -6.35 -4.98 12.88
CA GLU A 79 -7.68 -4.46 13.19
C GLU A 79 -8.11 -3.39 12.18
N PHE A 80 -7.22 -2.46 11.86
CA PHE A 80 -7.42 -1.45 10.82
C PHE A 80 -7.77 -2.11 9.47
N MET A 81 -7.00 -3.11 9.03
CA MET A 81 -7.25 -3.83 7.78
C MET A 81 -8.60 -4.56 7.77
N LEU A 82 -9.05 -5.08 8.92
CA LEU A 82 -10.36 -5.71 9.04
C LEU A 82 -11.50 -4.70 8.90
N ASN A 83 -11.35 -3.50 9.47
CA ASN A 83 -12.35 -2.44 9.35
C ASN A 83 -12.36 -1.82 7.95
N LEU A 84 -11.20 -1.70 7.31
CA LEU A 84 -11.10 -1.26 5.91
C LEU A 84 -11.83 -2.22 4.96
N LYS A 85 -11.72 -3.53 5.16
CA LYS A 85 -12.42 -4.54 4.33
C LYS A 85 -13.95 -4.52 4.45
N LYS A 86 -14.50 -3.82 5.44
CA LYS A 86 -15.94 -3.67 5.66
C LYS A 86 -16.52 -2.44 4.98
N GLN A 87 -15.68 -1.52 4.50
CA GLN A 87 -16.09 -0.44 3.61
C GLN A 87 -16.32 -1.03 2.20
#